data_AF-A0A9E1Q0M7-F1
#
_entry.id   AF-A0A9E1Q0M7-F1
#
_cell.length_a   1.000
_cell.length_b   1.000
_cell.length_c   1.000
_cell.angle_alpha   90.00
_cell.angle_beta   90.00
_cell.angle_gamma   90.00
#
_symmetry.space_group_name_H-M   'P 1'
#
loop_
_entity.id
_entity.type
_entity.pdbx_description
1 polymer ?
#
loop_
_entity_poly.entity_id
_entity_poly.type
_entity_poly.pdbx_seq_one_letter_code
_entity_poly.pdbx_strand_id
1 'polypeptide(L)' 'MDDRLRVGVLISGRGSNLQALLDACADPDFPAQIVCVV' A
#
# COMPACT_ATOMS: atom_id res chain seq x y z
N MET A 1 17.49 5.84 -5.43
CA MET A 1 16.58 5.72 -4.27
C MET A 1 15.24 5.29 -4.83
N ASP A 2 14.44 4.53 -4.09
CA ASP A 2 13.09 4.18 -4.57
C ASP A 2 12.24 5.47 -4.55
N ASP A 3 11.79 5.90 -5.74
CA ASP A 3 11.04 7.15 -5.92
C ASP A 3 9.53 6.96 -5.68
N ARG A 4 9.09 5.75 -5.31
CA ARG A 4 7.67 5.46 -5.04
C ARG A 4 7.17 6.18 -3.78
N LEU A 5 5.91 6.61 -3.82
CA LEU A 5 5.24 7.25 -2.70
C LEU A 5 5.14 6.28 -1.52
N ARG A 6 5.69 6.69 -0.37
CA ARG A 6 5.63 5.90 0.86
C ARG A 6 4.30 6.15 1.58
N VAL A 7 3.45 5.13 1.62
CA VAL A 7 2.09 5.22 2.17
C VAL A 7 2.01 4.51 3.51
N GLY A 8 1.47 5.19 4.53
CA GLY A 8 0.99 4.57 5.76
C GLY A 8 -0.53 4.40 5.70
N VAL A 9 -1.04 3.24 6.10
CA VAL A 9 -2.49 2.94 6.04
C VAL A 9 -3.02 2.69 7.45
N LEU A 10 -3.99 3.48 7.90
CA LEU A 10 -4.74 3.21 9.13
C LEU A 10 -6.01 2.44 8.79
N ILE A 11 -6.24 1.28 9.41
CA ILE A 11 -7.45 0.48 9.22
C ILE A 11 -8.07 0.05 10.55
N SER A 12 -9.39 -0.13 10.56
CA SER A 12 -10.13 -0.62 11.74
C SER A 12 -11.09 -1.77 11.43
N GLY A 13 -11.14 -2.21 10.16
CA GLY A 13 -12.06 -3.22 9.67
C GLY A 13 -11.37 -4.44 9.07
N ARG A 14 -12.09 -5.20 8.24
CA ARG A 14 -11.61 -6.46 7.63
C ARG A 14 -10.50 -6.30 6.59
N GLY A 15 -10.16 -5.08 6.20
CA GLY A 15 -9.00 -4.82 5.34
C GLY A 15 -9.18 -5.13 3.86
N SER A 16 -10.39 -5.32 3.33
CA SER A 16 -10.58 -5.59 1.89
C SER A 16 -10.00 -4.49 0.98
N ASN A 17 -10.08 -3.23 1.40
CA ASN A 17 -9.43 -2.12 0.69
C ASN A 17 -7.90 -2.15 0.85
N LEU A 18 -7.40 -2.53 2.03
CA LEU A 18 -5.96 -2.72 2.23
C LEU A 18 -5.43 -3.82 1.31
N GLN A 19 -6.16 -4.94 1.18
CA GLN A 19 -5.80 -6.02 0.26
C GLN A 19 -5.72 -5.51 -1.18
N ALA A 20 -6.73 -4.79 -1.65
CA ALA A 20 -6.71 -4.23 -3.01
C ALA A 20 -5.54 -3.26 -3.24
N LEU A 21 -5.16 -2.45 -2.24
CA LEU A 21 -4.00 -1.58 -2.33
C LEU A 21 -2.68 -2.35 -2.30
N LEU A 22 -2.58 -3.43 -1.52
CA LEU A 22 -1.41 -4.32 -1.50
C LEU A 22 -1.24 -5.02 -2.85
N ASP A 23 -2.33 -5.50 -3.44
CA ASP A 23 -2.33 -6.14 -4.75
C ASP A 23 -1.86 -5.16 -5.84
N ALA A 24 -2.32 -3.91 -5.78
CA ALA A 24 -1.84 -2.86 -6.69
C ALA A 24 -0.35 -2.53 -6.48
N CYS A 25 0.10 -2.43 -5.23
CA CYS A 25 1.51 -2.17 -4.90
C CYS A 25 2.46 -3.34 -5.21
N ALA A 26 1.93 -4.52 -5.54
CA ALA A 26 2.74 -5.67 -5.99
C ALA A 26 3.24 -5.50 -7.43
N ASP A 27 2.60 -4.64 -8.23
CA ASP A 27 3.09 -4.23 -9.54
C ASP A 27 4.32 -3.29 -9.37
N PRO A 28 5.51 -3.64 -9.92
CA PRO A 28 6.69 -2.80 -9.86
C PRO A 28 6.51 -1.40 -10.46
N ASP A 29 5.58 -1.23 -11.40
CA ASP A 29 5.28 0.05 -12.05
C ASP A 29 4.28 0.89 -11.24
N PHE A 30 3.70 0.35 -10.16
CA PHE A 30 2.80 1.10 -9.30
C PHE A 30 3.56 2.18 -8.53
N PRO A 31 3.11 3.45 -8.54
CA PRO A 31 3.89 4.57 -8.06
C PRO A 31 3.92 4.69 -6.52
N ALA A 32 3.43 3.69 -5.79
CA ALA A 32 3.34 3.72 -4.34
C ALA A 32 3.79 2.40 -3.71
N GLN A 33 4.19 2.51 -2.46
CA GLN A 33 4.55 1.41 -1.58
C GLN A 33 3.88 1.62 -0.23
N ILE A 34 3.17 0.61 0.27
CA ILE A 34 2.71 0.59 1.66
C ILE A 34 3.91 0.24 2.55
N VAL A 35 4.28 1.16 3.44
CA VAL A 35 5.44 1.00 4.33
C VAL A 35 5.04 0.77 5.79
N CYS A 36 3.78 1.01 6.13
CA CYS A 36 3.24 0.83 7.47
C CYS A 36 1.72 0.62 7.40
N VAL A 37 1.22 -0.27 8.26
CA VAL A 37 -0.22 -0.44 8.51
C VAL A 37 -0.45 -0.34 10.01
N VAL A 38 -1.48 0.40 10.42
CA VAL A 38 -1.86 0.64 11.83
C VAL A 38 -3.33 0.30 12.04
#